data_AF-A0A6I9XK13-F1
#
_entry.id   AF-A0A6I9XK13-F1
#
_cell.length_a   1.000
_cell.length_b   1.000
_cell.length_c   1.000
_cell.angle_alpha   90.00
_cell.angle_beta   90.00
_cell.angle_gamma   90.00
#
_symmetry.space_group_name_H-M   'P 1'
#
loop_
_entity.id
_entity.type
_entity.pdbx_description
1 polymer ?
#
loop_
_entity_poly.entity_id
_entity_poly.type
_entity_poly.pdbx_seq_one_letter_code
_entity_poly.pdbx_strand_id
1 'polypeptide(L)'
;MIVTTLLQFMFACIGVQLFKGKFYRCTDEAKQNPVDCRGIFIVYKDGDMDSPMVRERQWQNSDFNFDNVLTAMMALFTVSTFEGWPALLYKAIDSNGENVGPVYNYRVEISIFFIIYIIIIAFFMMNIFVGFVIVTFQEQGEQEYKNCELDKNQRQCVEYALKARPLRRYIPKNPYQYKFWYMVNSTVFEYIMFVLIMLNTLCLAMQALMNPATVVCKPLLMDWSYTWIKPLWLIPQAKNFFKNESSQLTASSLTLIKASQLLFTDFT
;
A
#
# COMPACT_ATOMS: atom_id res chain seq x y z
N MET A 1 -13.50 -14.21 -15.43
CA MET A 1 -14.77 -13.58 -14.98
C MET A 1 -15.90 -14.60 -14.83
N ILE A 2 -16.17 -15.47 -15.82
CA ILE A 2 -17.26 -16.48 -15.70
C ILE A 2 -17.06 -17.42 -14.50
N VAL A 3 -15.84 -17.92 -14.29
CA VAL A 3 -15.53 -18.82 -13.18
C VAL A 3 -15.82 -18.16 -11.83
N THR A 4 -15.39 -16.91 -11.63
CA THR A 4 -15.61 -16.17 -10.38
C THR A 4 -17.08 -15.86 -10.13
N THR A 5 -17.85 -15.53 -11.18
CA THR A 5 -19.30 -15.27 -11.02
C THR A 5 -20.08 -16.55 -10.71
N LEU A 6 -19.68 -17.70 -11.27
CA LEU A 6 -20.27 -18.99 -10.92
C LEU A 6 -19.97 -19.39 -9.47
N LEU A 7 -18.74 -19.19 -9.01
CA LEU A 7 -18.37 -19.42 -7.61
C LEU A 7 -19.16 -18.50 -6.68
N GLN A 8 -19.28 -17.22 -7.01
CA GLN A 8 -20.07 -16.27 -6.24
C GLN A 8 -21.55 -16.69 -6.16
N PHE A 9 -22.12 -17.20 -7.26
CA PHE A 9 -23.47 -17.73 -7.28
C PHE A 9 -23.63 -18.96 -6.36
N MET A 10 -22.70 -19.91 -6.41
CA MET A 10 -22.72 -21.09 -5.53
C MET A 10 -22.68 -20.71 -4.04
N PHE A 11 -21.77 -19.80 -3.66
CA PHE A 11 -21.67 -19.31 -2.29
C PHE A 11 -22.89 -18.48 -1.88
N ALA A 12 -23.51 -17.74 -2.80
CA ALA A 12 -24.74 -17.01 -2.54
C ALA A 12 -25.89 -17.97 -2.20
N CYS A 13 -26.06 -19.06 -2.94
CA CYS A 13 -27.06 -20.09 -2.64
C CYS A 13 -26.85 -20.71 -1.25
N ILE A 14 -25.59 -21.04 -0.90
CA ILE A 14 -25.24 -21.55 0.43
C ILE A 14 -25.55 -20.49 1.51
N GLY A 15 -25.17 -19.23 1.27
CA GLY A 15 -25.44 -18.13 2.19
C GLY A 15 -26.93 -17.92 2.46
N VAL A 16 -27.78 -17.99 1.43
CA VAL A 16 -29.24 -17.92 1.60
C VAL A 16 -29.74 -19.05 2.50
N GLN A 17 -29.26 -20.28 2.33
CA GLN A 17 -29.66 -21.40 3.19
C GLN A 17 -29.25 -21.21 4.65
N LEU A 18 -28.12 -20.53 4.91
CA LEU A 18 -27.61 -20.32 6.27
C LEU A 18 -28.25 -19.14 7.00
N PHE A 19 -28.57 -18.06 6.28
CA PHE A 19 -28.82 -16.72 6.82
C PHE A 19 -30.17 -16.11 6.49
N LYS A 20 -31.00 -16.75 5.65
CA LYS A 20 -32.30 -16.21 5.26
C LYS A 20 -33.14 -15.83 6.47
N GLY A 21 -33.59 -14.58 6.51
CA GLY A 21 -34.45 -14.02 7.54
C GLY A 21 -33.78 -13.82 8.92
N LYS A 22 -32.46 -13.97 9.03
CA LYS A 22 -31.73 -13.89 10.32
C LYS A 22 -31.00 -12.57 10.56
N PHE A 23 -31.04 -11.65 9.58
CA PHE A 23 -30.32 -10.36 9.64
C PHE A 23 -31.21 -9.20 10.06
N TYR A 24 -32.43 -9.50 10.48
CA TYR A 24 -33.34 -8.52 11.05
C TYR A 24 -32.94 -8.16 12.47
N ARG A 25 -33.14 -6.90 12.83
CA ARG A 25 -32.91 -6.37 14.17
C ARG A 25 -33.93 -5.29 14.51
N CYS A 26 -34.22 -5.15 15.79
CA CYS A 26 -34.92 -3.98 16.30
C CYS A 26 -33.92 -2.81 16.45
N THR A 27 -34.41 -1.57 16.36
CA THR A 27 -33.62 -0.38 16.75
C THR A 27 -33.33 -0.32 18.24
N ASP A 28 -34.14 -1.02 19.06
CA ASP A 28 -33.96 -1.19 20.50
C ASP A 28 -33.38 -2.59 20.77
N GLU A 29 -32.14 -2.65 21.26
CA GLU A 29 -31.39 -3.91 21.50
C GLU A 29 -32.04 -4.80 22.57
N ALA A 30 -32.91 -4.24 23.42
CA ALA A 30 -33.62 -5.02 24.43
C ALA A 30 -34.76 -5.88 23.85
N LYS A 31 -35.15 -5.67 22.58
CA LYS A 31 -36.27 -6.37 21.93
C LYS A 31 -35.76 -7.28 20.81
N GLN A 32 -36.09 -8.56 20.92
CA GLN A 32 -35.64 -9.58 19.97
C GLN A 32 -36.70 -10.02 18.96
N ASN A 33 -37.97 -9.68 19.16
CA ASN A 33 -39.05 -10.11 18.26
C ASN A 33 -39.72 -8.92 17.56
N PRO A 34 -40.24 -9.10 16.34
CA PRO A 34 -40.95 -8.05 15.60
C PRO A 34 -42.25 -7.60 16.29
N VAL A 35 -42.89 -8.47 17.05
CA VAL A 35 -44.11 -8.14 17.81
C VAL A 35 -43.80 -7.18 18.96
N ASP A 36 -42.66 -7.40 19.63
CA ASP A 36 -42.21 -6.61 20.77
C ASP A 36 -41.49 -5.32 20.36
N CYS A 37 -41.01 -5.24 19.12
CA CYS A 37 -40.37 -4.07 18.53
C CYS A 37 -41.39 -3.03 18.05
N ARG A 38 -42.23 -2.56 18.97
CA ARG A 38 -43.27 -1.54 18.71
C ARG A 38 -43.26 -0.43 19.76
N GLY A 39 -43.81 0.72 19.39
CA GLY A 39 -43.88 1.90 20.25
C GLY A 39 -42.58 2.70 20.26
N ILE A 40 -42.32 3.40 21.36
CA ILE A 40 -41.17 4.30 21.50
C ILE A 40 -40.15 3.77 22.51
N PHE A 41 -38.89 4.16 22.34
CA PHE A 41 -37.79 3.91 23.26
C PHE A 41 -36.95 5.17 23.44
N ILE A 42 -36.21 5.22 24.56
CA ILE A 42 -35.37 6.36 24.91
C ILE A 42 -33.93 6.02 24.57
N VAL A 43 -33.27 6.92 23.84
CA VAL A 43 -31.84 6.83 23.50
C VAL A 43 -31.10 7.91 24.26
N TYR A 44 -30.05 7.50 24.97
CA TYR A 44 -29.10 8.38 25.63
C TYR A 44 -27.90 8.57 24.71
N LYS A 45 -27.64 9.81 24.28
CA LYS A 45 -26.52 10.08 23.39
C LYS A 45 -25.22 10.04 24.21
N ASP A 46 -24.25 9.22 23.80
CA ASP A 46 -22.92 9.13 24.43
C ASP A 46 -22.95 8.81 25.94
N GLY A 47 -24.01 8.16 26.42
CA GLY A 47 -24.20 7.85 27.85
C GLY A 47 -24.62 9.05 28.71
N ASP A 48 -24.90 10.20 28.11
CA ASP A 48 -25.45 11.36 28.80
C ASP A 48 -26.91 11.11 29.19
N MET A 49 -27.17 11.04 30.50
CA MET A 49 -28.50 10.81 31.05
C MET A 49 -29.36 12.07 31.06
N ASP A 50 -28.76 13.25 30.91
CA ASP A 50 -29.45 14.54 31.05
C ASP A 50 -30.18 14.97 29.76
N SER A 51 -29.89 14.34 28.62
CA SER A 51 -30.48 14.66 27.32
C SER A 51 -31.13 13.45 26.61
N PRO A 52 -32.20 12.87 27.19
CA PRO A 52 -32.88 11.72 26.59
C PRO A 52 -33.60 12.09 25.28
N MET A 53 -33.35 11.32 24.23
CA MET A 53 -34.05 11.45 22.94
C MET A 53 -35.07 10.33 22.79
N VAL A 54 -36.32 10.66 22.45
CA VAL A 54 -37.35 9.67 22.14
C VAL A 54 -37.26 9.28 20.67
N ARG A 55 -37.22 7.98 20.39
CA ARG A 55 -37.27 7.44 19.02
C ARG A 55 -38.30 6.33 18.92
N GLU A 56 -38.84 6.12 17.73
CA GLU A 56 -39.73 4.99 17.45
C GLU A 56 -38.93 3.69 17.27
N ARG A 57 -39.48 2.58 17.77
CA ARG A 57 -38.94 1.24 17.52
C ARG A 57 -39.29 0.82 16.10
N GLN A 58 -38.27 0.39 15.36
CA GLN A 58 -38.46 -0.14 14.01
C GLN A 58 -37.77 -1.49 13.86
N TRP A 59 -38.50 -2.45 13.31
CA TRP A 59 -37.96 -3.75 12.92
C TRP A 59 -37.39 -3.63 11.51
N GLN A 60 -36.07 -3.65 11.41
CA GLN A 60 -35.36 -3.36 10.17
C GLN A 60 -34.43 -4.48 9.77
N ASN A 61 -34.29 -4.70 8.46
CA ASN A 61 -33.31 -5.61 7.90
C ASN A 61 -31.97 -4.90 7.72
N SER A 62 -30.88 -5.67 7.64
CA SER A 62 -29.58 -5.16 7.22
C SER A 62 -29.58 -4.81 5.73
N ASP A 63 -28.92 -3.71 5.35
CA ASP A 63 -28.77 -3.27 3.96
C ASP A 63 -28.19 -4.38 3.07
N PHE A 64 -27.18 -5.07 3.59
CA PHE A 64 -26.65 -6.32 3.03
C PHE A 64 -27.22 -7.50 3.82
N ASN A 65 -27.98 -8.36 3.14
CA ASN A 65 -28.67 -9.53 3.69
C ASN A 65 -28.62 -10.71 2.70
N PHE A 66 -29.12 -11.87 3.16
CA PHE A 66 -29.12 -13.13 2.43
C PHE A 66 -30.53 -13.71 2.24
N ASP A 67 -31.55 -12.85 2.11
CA ASP A 67 -32.94 -13.32 1.98
C ASP A 67 -33.24 -13.90 0.60
N ASN A 68 -32.58 -13.37 -0.43
CA ASN A 68 -32.67 -13.82 -1.81
C ASN A 68 -31.27 -13.99 -2.41
N VAL A 69 -31.14 -14.83 -3.44
CA VAL A 69 -29.85 -15.10 -4.08
C VAL A 69 -29.20 -13.83 -4.63
N LEU A 70 -29.99 -12.91 -5.21
CA LEU A 70 -29.46 -11.67 -5.76
C LEU A 70 -28.90 -10.73 -4.67
N THR A 71 -29.60 -10.60 -3.54
CA THR A 71 -29.12 -9.76 -2.42
C THR A 71 -27.91 -10.39 -1.74
N ALA A 72 -27.88 -11.72 -1.63
CA ALA A 72 -26.71 -12.48 -1.18
C ALA A 72 -25.51 -12.29 -2.11
N MET A 73 -25.71 -12.29 -3.44
CA MET A 73 -24.64 -12.01 -4.41
C MET A 73 -24.09 -10.60 -4.24
N MET A 74 -24.93 -9.60 -4.00
CA MET A 74 -24.48 -8.23 -3.70
C MET A 74 -23.71 -8.14 -2.38
N ALA A 75 -24.16 -8.82 -1.33
CA ALA A 75 -23.44 -8.89 -0.06
C ALA A 75 -22.08 -9.60 -0.20
N LEU A 76 -22.02 -10.69 -0.96
CA LEU A 76 -20.76 -11.38 -1.25
C LEU A 76 -19.84 -10.58 -2.18
N PHE A 77 -20.40 -9.72 -3.03
CA PHE A 77 -19.63 -8.80 -3.85
C PHE A 77 -18.89 -7.78 -2.99
N THR A 78 -19.56 -7.15 -2.01
CA THR A 78 -18.89 -6.20 -1.11
C THR A 78 -17.84 -6.88 -0.23
N VAL A 79 -18.08 -8.13 0.19
CA VAL A 79 -17.05 -8.94 0.85
C VAL A 79 -15.86 -9.21 -0.07
N SER A 80 -16.08 -9.47 -1.37
CA SER A 80 -15.00 -9.71 -2.33
C SER A 80 -14.13 -8.48 -2.61
N THR A 81 -14.68 -7.28 -2.41
CA THR A 81 -13.91 -6.02 -2.50
C THR A 81 -13.21 -5.66 -1.19
N PHE A 82 -13.34 -6.49 -0.14
CA PHE A 82 -12.84 -6.23 1.21
C PHE A 82 -13.40 -4.97 1.88
N GLU A 83 -14.58 -4.52 1.44
CA GLU A 83 -15.23 -3.31 1.97
C GLU A 83 -16.37 -3.69 2.93
N GLY A 84 -16.30 -3.21 4.18
CA GLY A 84 -17.36 -3.44 5.17
C GLY A 84 -17.61 -4.90 5.58
N TRP A 85 -16.78 -5.85 5.12
CA TRP A 85 -16.94 -7.28 5.40
C TRP A 85 -16.91 -7.65 6.89
N PRO A 86 -16.15 -6.98 7.80
CA PRO A 86 -16.19 -7.33 9.22
C PRO A 86 -17.56 -7.04 9.83
N ALA A 87 -18.20 -5.94 9.43
CA ALA A 87 -19.53 -5.60 9.92
C ALA A 87 -20.58 -6.63 9.47
N LEU A 88 -20.47 -7.16 8.26
CA LEU A 88 -21.33 -8.23 7.77
C LEU A 88 -21.05 -9.55 8.50
N LEU A 89 -19.77 -9.88 8.73
CA LEU A 89 -19.36 -11.05 9.49
C LEU A 89 -19.90 -11.02 10.91
N TYR A 90 -19.79 -9.89 11.62
CA TYR A 90 -20.31 -9.78 12.99
C TYR A 90 -21.83 -9.94 13.03
N LYS A 91 -22.57 -9.32 12.09
CA LYS A 91 -24.01 -9.56 11.95
C LYS A 91 -24.34 -11.04 11.70
N ALA A 92 -23.49 -11.74 10.95
CA ALA A 92 -23.67 -13.17 10.70
C ALA A 92 -23.36 -14.02 11.94
N ILE A 93 -22.34 -13.68 12.73
CA ILE A 93 -22.00 -14.35 14.00
C ILE A 93 -23.12 -14.18 15.01
N ASP A 94 -23.68 -12.98 15.10
CA ASP A 94 -24.76 -12.66 16.02
C ASP A 94 -26.12 -13.15 15.51
N SER A 95 -26.19 -13.71 14.31
CA SER A 95 -27.44 -14.18 13.72
C SER A 95 -28.00 -15.38 14.48
N ASN A 96 -29.30 -15.32 14.79
CA ASN A 96 -30.00 -16.34 15.56
C ASN A 96 -30.98 -17.15 14.68
N GLY A 97 -32.28 -17.04 14.99
CA GLY A 97 -33.37 -17.67 14.26
C GLY A 97 -33.98 -16.74 13.22
N GLU A 98 -34.85 -17.30 12.39
CA GLU A 98 -35.62 -16.50 11.44
C GLU A 98 -36.58 -15.56 12.17
N ASN A 99 -36.59 -14.27 11.80
CA ASN A 99 -37.36 -13.22 12.46
C ASN A 99 -37.07 -13.05 13.97
N VAL A 100 -35.88 -13.44 14.40
CA VAL A 100 -35.38 -13.20 15.77
C VAL A 100 -34.17 -12.29 15.69
N GLY A 101 -34.07 -11.37 16.65
CA GLY A 101 -33.01 -10.40 16.75
C GLY A 101 -31.66 -11.06 17.04
N PRO A 102 -30.57 -10.31 16.84
CA PRO A 102 -29.22 -10.83 17.05
C PRO A 102 -28.98 -11.19 18.52
N VAL A 103 -28.19 -12.24 18.73
CA VAL A 103 -27.67 -12.63 20.04
C VAL A 103 -26.15 -12.59 19.97
N TYR A 104 -25.53 -11.80 20.84
CA TYR A 104 -24.09 -11.57 20.81
C TYR A 104 -23.29 -12.88 20.88
N ASN A 105 -22.38 -13.08 19.92
CA ASN A 105 -21.51 -14.25 19.82
C ASN A 105 -22.23 -15.61 19.79
N TYR A 106 -23.44 -15.66 19.24
CA TYR A 106 -24.22 -16.91 19.24
C TYR A 106 -23.65 -18.00 18.32
N ARG A 107 -23.19 -17.66 17.11
CA ARG A 107 -22.75 -18.63 16.09
C ARG A 107 -21.38 -18.29 15.51
N VAL A 108 -20.36 -18.26 16.37
CA VAL A 108 -18.97 -17.95 15.97
C VAL A 108 -18.44 -18.90 14.88
N GLU A 109 -18.91 -20.15 14.85
CA GLU A 109 -18.56 -21.19 13.85
C GLU A 109 -18.83 -20.75 12.40
N ILE A 110 -19.83 -19.89 12.19
CA ILE A 110 -20.19 -19.37 10.87
C ILE A 110 -19.06 -18.55 10.25
N SER A 111 -18.18 -17.97 11.06
CA SER A 111 -17.05 -17.17 10.56
C SER A 111 -16.22 -17.92 9.52
N ILE A 112 -16.12 -19.24 9.64
CA ILE A 112 -15.42 -20.13 8.69
C ILE A 112 -15.97 -19.96 7.26
N PHE A 113 -17.28 -19.77 7.08
CA PHE A 113 -17.89 -19.54 5.76
C PHE A 113 -17.30 -18.30 5.06
N PHE A 114 -17.22 -17.18 5.79
CA PHE A 114 -16.69 -15.93 5.24
C PHE A 114 -15.18 -16.01 4.99
N ILE A 115 -14.42 -16.61 5.90
CA ILE A 115 -12.97 -16.76 5.74
C ILE A 115 -12.64 -17.64 4.54
N ILE A 116 -13.31 -18.78 4.36
CA ILE A 116 -13.12 -19.65 3.20
C ILE A 116 -13.49 -18.91 1.90
N TYR A 117 -14.63 -18.21 1.88
CA TYR A 117 -15.05 -17.43 0.73
C TYR A 117 -13.99 -16.38 0.35
N ILE A 118 -13.48 -15.62 1.33
CA ILE A 118 -12.46 -14.59 1.13
C ILE A 118 -11.18 -15.19 0.54
N ILE A 119 -10.69 -16.31 1.08
CA ILE A 119 -9.46 -16.95 0.57
C ILE A 119 -9.65 -17.41 -0.88
N ILE A 120 -10.77 -18.07 -1.17
CA ILE A 120 -11.05 -18.58 -2.52
C ILE A 120 -11.17 -17.42 -3.51
N ILE A 121 -11.98 -16.41 -3.20
CA ILE A 121 -12.22 -15.30 -4.14
C ILE A 121 -10.95 -14.48 -4.36
N ALA A 122 -10.16 -14.24 -3.31
CA ALA A 122 -8.88 -13.52 -3.42
C ALA A 122 -7.88 -14.25 -4.32
N PHE A 123 -7.77 -15.57 -4.19
CA PHE A 123 -6.93 -16.39 -5.05
C PHE A 123 -7.33 -16.26 -6.53
N PHE A 124 -8.62 -16.37 -6.83
CA PHE A 124 -9.10 -16.22 -8.20
C PHE A 124 -8.96 -14.78 -8.73
N MET A 125 -9.19 -13.76 -7.91
CA MET A 125 -9.03 -12.36 -8.32
C MET A 125 -7.57 -12.04 -8.68
N MET A 126 -6.61 -12.49 -7.86
CA MET A 126 -5.18 -12.36 -8.17
C MET A 126 -4.82 -13.07 -9.48
N ASN A 127 -5.30 -14.30 -9.68
CA ASN A 127 -5.03 -15.06 -10.91
C ASN A 127 -5.63 -14.42 -12.16
N ILE A 128 -6.83 -13.83 -12.07
CA ILE A 128 -7.42 -13.09 -13.20
C ILE A 128 -6.60 -11.85 -13.52
N PHE A 129 -6.18 -11.10 -12.50
CA PHE A 129 -5.36 -9.91 -12.69
C PHE A 129 -4.02 -10.23 -13.34
N VAL A 130 -3.30 -11.23 -12.81
CA VAL A 130 -2.01 -11.69 -13.37
C VAL A 130 -2.20 -12.21 -14.79
N GLY A 131 -3.23 -13.01 -15.05
CA GLY A 131 -3.52 -13.52 -16.39
C GLY A 131 -3.79 -12.41 -17.40
N PHE A 132 -4.60 -11.41 -17.03
CA PHE A 132 -4.88 -10.26 -17.89
C PHE A 132 -3.60 -9.46 -18.19
N VAL A 133 -2.80 -9.16 -17.17
CA VAL A 133 -1.54 -8.40 -17.31
C VAL A 133 -0.53 -9.14 -18.20
N ILE A 134 -0.39 -10.46 -18.05
CA ILE A 134 0.52 -11.25 -18.89
C ILE A 134 0.07 -11.21 -20.35
N VAL A 135 -1.22 -11.45 -20.62
CA VAL A 135 -1.75 -11.46 -21.99
C VAL A 135 -1.60 -10.10 -22.65
N THR A 136 -1.89 -9.00 -21.95
CA THR A 136 -1.73 -7.66 -22.53
C THR A 136 -0.27 -7.32 -22.80
N PHE A 137 0.66 -7.68 -21.92
CA PHE A 137 2.09 -7.48 -22.18
C PHE A 137 2.62 -8.38 -23.29
N GLN A 138 2.09 -9.60 -23.44
CA GLN A 138 2.44 -10.48 -24.55
C GLN A 138 1.92 -9.90 -25.88
N GLU A 139 0.67 -9.43 -25.94
CA GLU A 139 0.11 -8.82 -27.14
C GLU A 139 0.84 -7.54 -27.55
N GLN A 140 1.08 -6.61 -26.61
CA GLN A 140 1.84 -5.39 -26.87
C GLN A 140 3.29 -5.69 -27.25
N GLY A 141 3.89 -6.64 -26.53
CA GLY A 141 5.23 -7.12 -26.79
C GLY A 141 5.34 -7.67 -28.19
N GLU A 142 4.48 -8.62 -28.59
CA GLU A 142 4.53 -9.27 -29.90
C GLU A 142 4.11 -8.35 -31.06
N GLN A 143 3.20 -7.40 -30.85
CA GLN A 143 2.81 -6.43 -31.88
C GLN A 143 3.99 -5.58 -32.34
N GLU A 144 4.92 -5.22 -31.45
CA GLU A 144 6.10 -4.44 -31.82
C GLU A 144 7.06 -5.21 -32.74
N TYR A 145 7.02 -6.56 -32.74
CA TYR A 145 7.94 -7.42 -33.49
C TYR A 145 7.30 -8.15 -34.67
N LYS A 146 5.98 -8.02 -34.91
CA LYS A 146 5.26 -8.79 -35.94
C LYS A 146 5.81 -8.64 -37.37
N ASN A 147 6.59 -7.61 -37.66
CA ASN A 147 7.16 -7.32 -38.99
C ASN A 147 8.69 -7.11 -38.99
N CYS A 148 9.42 -7.56 -37.95
CA CYS A 148 10.88 -7.45 -37.91
C CYS A 148 11.56 -8.78 -38.22
N GLU A 149 12.59 -8.76 -39.07
CA GLU A 149 13.41 -9.95 -39.38
C GLU A 149 14.34 -10.35 -38.22
N LEU A 150 14.60 -9.45 -37.28
CA LEU A 150 15.52 -9.67 -36.14
C LEU A 150 14.80 -10.12 -34.88
N ASP A 151 15.40 -11.07 -34.15
CA ASP A 151 14.96 -11.50 -32.81
C ASP A 151 15.17 -10.40 -31.75
N LYS A 152 14.42 -10.48 -30.63
CA LYS A 152 14.47 -9.52 -29.51
C LYS A 152 15.90 -9.33 -28.97
N ASN A 153 16.64 -10.42 -28.78
CA ASN A 153 18.01 -10.38 -28.26
C ASN A 153 18.98 -9.70 -29.25
N GLN A 154 18.80 -9.99 -30.55
CA GLN A 154 19.63 -9.42 -31.61
C GLN A 154 19.38 -7.91 -31.72
N ARG A 155 18.13 -7.46 -31.69
CA ARG A 155 17.78 -6.05 -31.74
C ARG A 155 18.32 -5.30 -30.52
N GLN A 156 18.19 -5.86 -29.31
CA GLN A 156 18.75 -5.25 -28.10
C GLN A 156 20.27 -5.10 -28.18
N CYS A 157 20.97 -6.09 -28.75
CA CYS A 157 22.42 -6.02 -28.97
C CYS A 157 22.79 -4.93 -29.99
N VAL A 158 22.10 -4.88 -31.13
CA VAL A 158 22.34 -3.88 -32.19
C VAL A 158 22.02 -2.48 -31.67
N GLU A 159 20.90 -2.31 -30.98
CA GLU A 159 20.50 -1.03 -30.40
C GLU A 159 21.49 -0.55 -29.34
N TYR A 160 21.98 -1.45 -28.48
CA TYR A 160 23.02 -1.13 -27.52
C TYR A 160 24.31 -0.72 -28.22
N ALA A 161 24.75 -1.46 -29.23
CA ALA A 161 25.97 -1.15 -29.99
C ALA A 161 25.86 0.21 -30.71
N LEU A 162 24.69 0.53 -31.27
CA LEU A 162 24.44 1.80 -31.97
C LEU A 162 24.27 3.00 -31.02
N LYS A 163 23.68 2.79 -29.84
CA LYS A 163 23.44 3.86 -28.85
C LYS A 163 24.60 4.05 -27.86
N ALA A 164 25.55 3.11 -27.79
CA ALA A 164 26.68 3.18 -26.89
C ALA A 164 27.49 4.46 -27.14
N ARG A 165 27.70 5.23 -26.07
CA ARG A 165 28.59 6.40 -26.06
C ARG A 165 29.76 6.14 -25.12
N PRO A 166 30.96 6.61 -25.46
CA PRO A 166 32.12 6.38 -24.62
C PRO A 166 31.94 7.03 -23.25
N LEU A 167 32.37 6.33 -22.21
CA LEU A 167 32.41 6.88 -20.86
C LEU A 167 33.56 7.92 -20.76
N ARG A 168 33.20 9.20 -20.67
CA ARG A 168 34.00 10.36 -20.25
C ARG A 168 34.37 10.24 -18.77
N ARG A 169 35.45 9.52 -18.49
CA ARG A 169 36.13 9.61 -17.19
C ARG A 169 37.04 10.84 -17.18
N TYR A 170 36.90 11.69 -16.17
CA TYR A 170 37.84 12.79 -15.95
C TYR A 170 39.07 12.29 -15.19
N ILE A 171 40.24 12.40 -15.81
CA ILE A 171 41.53 12.07 -15.18
C ILE A 171 42.31 13.39 -15.06
N PRO A 172 42.57 13.89 -13.83
CA PRO A 172 43.32 15.12 -13.64
C PRO A 172 44.78 14.95 -14.06
N LYS A 173 45.34 15.98 -14.73
CA LYS A 173 46.73 15.97 -15.21
C LYS A 173 47.73 16.42 -14.13
N ASN A 174 47.30 17.22 -13.17
CA ASN A 174 48.17 17.77 -12.13
C ASN A 174 48.37 16.74 -10.99
N PRO A 175 49.60 16.52 -10.51
CA PRO A 175 49.90 15.50 -9.51
C PRO A 175 49.16 15.72 -8.17
N TYR A 176 48.98 16.96 -7.75
CA TYR A 176 48.22 17.29 -6.54
C TYR A 176 46.72 17.01 -6.70
N GLN A 177 46.14 17.30 -7.86
CA GLN A 177 44.73 17.01 -8.16
C GLN A 177 44.50 15.51 -8.33
N TYR A 178 45.46 14.79 -8.89
CA TYR A 178 45.40 13.33 -9.01
C TYR A 178 45.39 12.65 -7.65
N LYS A 179 46.22 13.12 -6.71
CA LYS A 179 46.23 12.60 -5.33
C LYS A 179 44.88 12.80 -4.63
N PHE A 180 44.25 13.95 -4.85
CA PHE A 180 42.92 14.24 -4.33
C PHE A 180 41.83 13.39 -5.00
N TRP A 181 41.83 13.31 -6.34
CA TRP A 181 40.92 12.48 -7.11
C TRP A 181 41.01 10.99 -6.72
N TYR A 182 42.23 10.47 -6.52
CA TYR A 182 42.47 9.10 -6.09
C TYR A 182 41.90 8.83 -4.68
N MET A 183 41.96 9.81 -3.77
CA MET A 183 41.37 9.69 -2.43
C MET A 183 39.84 9.63 -2.50
N VAL A 184 39.21 10.52 -3.26
CA VAL A 184 37.74 10.59 -3.39
C VAL A 184 37.18 9.39 -4.15
N ASN A 185 37.90 8.90 -5.16
CA ASN A 185 37.51 7.72 -5.94
C ASN A 185 37.97 6.40 -5.30
N SER A 186 38.38 6.42 -4.03
CA SER A 186 38.77 5.20 -3.31
C SER A 186 37.55 4.51 -2.71
N THR A 187 37.56 3.19 -2.70
CA THR A 187 36.49 2.38 -2.08
C THR A 187 36.34 2.66 -0.58
N VAL A 188 37.44 3.02 0.10
CA VAL A 188 37.43 3.38 1.53
C VAL A 188 36.59 4.64 1.77
N PHE A 189 36.72 5.65 0.91
CA PHE A 189 35.91 6.86 0.99
C PHE A 189 34.42 6.57 0.75
N GLU A 190 34.10 5.70 -0.21
CA GLU A 190 32.72 5.25 -0.47
C GLU A 190 32.10 4.56 0.75
N TYR A 191 32.82 3.66 1.43
CA TYR A 191 32.33 3.01 2.66
C TYR A 191 32.12 3.99 3.81
N ILE A 192 33.03 4.98 3.98
CA ILE A 192 32.87 6.03 5.01
C ILE A 192 31.60 6.84 4.75
N MET A 193 31.37 7.26 3.50
CA MET A 193 30.14 7.95 3.10
C MET A 193 28.89 7.13 3.40
N PHE A 194 28.91 5.82 3.09
CA PHE A 194 27.78 4.92 3.32
C PHE A 194 27.45 4.78 4.81
N VAL A 195 28.47 4.60 5.65
CA VAL A 195 28.29 4.52 7.12
C VAL A 195 27.69 5.81 7.68
N LEU A 196 28.14 6.98 7.21
CA LEU A 196 27.61 8.26 7.65
C LEU A 196 26.14 8.47 7.26
N ILE A 197 25.73 8.02 6.07
CA ILE A 197 24.32 8.04 5.66
C ILE A 197 23.49 7.13 6.55
N MET A 198 23.96 5.90 6.80
CA MET A 198 23.27 4.95 7.68
C MET A 198 23.11 5.51 9.11
N LEU A 199 24.18 6.06 9.69
CA LEU A 199 24.14 6.69 11.03
C LEU A 199 23.18 7.89 11.08
N ASN A 200 23.12 8.69 10.02
CA ASN A 200 22.18 9.79 9.93
C ASN A 200 20.72 9.32 9.85
N THR A 201 20.43 8.28 9.05
CA THR A 201 19.08 7.69 9.00
C THR A 201 18.67 7.09 10.35
N LEU A 202 19.60 6.47 11.07
CA LEU A 202 19.37 5.94 12.42
C LEU A 202 19.12 7.07 13.44
N CYS A 203 19.88 8.17 13.37
CA CYS A 203 19.66 9.35 14.21
C CYS A 203 18.27 9.97 13.96
N LEU A 204 17.83 10.07 12.70
CA LEU A 204 16.47 10.53 12.35
C LEU A 204 15.39 9.57 12.87
N ALA A 205 15.59 8.26 12.74
CA ALA A 205 14.64 7.25 13.25
C ALA A 205 14.52 7.28 14.79
N MET A 206 15.63 7.47 15.51
CA MET A 206 15.62 7.57 16.98
C MET A 206 14.93 8.84 17.49
N GLN A 207 15.02 9.96 16.75
CA GLN A 207 14.30 11.19 17.09
C GLN A 207 12.77 11.03 17.01
N ALA A 208 12.27 10.21 16.08
CA ALA A 208 10.83 9.96 15.96
C ALA A 208 10.25 9.10 17.11
N LEU A 209 11.09 8.34 17.80
CA LEU A 209 10.68 7.41 18.85
C LEU A 209 10.82 7.98 20.28
N MET A 210 11.59 9.06 20.50
CA MET A 210 11.89 9.56 21.85
C MET A 210 11.83 11.10 21.96
N ASN A 211 11.28 11.59 23.08
CA ASN A 211 11.00 13.01 23.35
C ASN A 211 12.21 13.96 23.11
N PRO A 212 11.97 15.22 22.66
CA PRO A 212 12.98 16.14 22.13
C PRO A 212 14.02 16.67 23.14
N ALA A 213 13.94 16.27 24.42
CA ALA A 213 14.80 16.78 25.49
C ALA A 213 16.02 15.91 25.83
N THR A 214 16.15 14.70 25.26
CA THR A 214 17.23 13.76 25.65
C THR A 214 18.12 13.27 24.51
N VAL A 215 17.83 13.59 23.24
CA VAL A 215 18.67 13.12 22.13
C VAL A 215 19.64 14.23 21.70
N VAL A 216 20.90 14.10 22.11
CA VAL A 216 22.07 14.87 21.64
C VAL A 216 22.37 14.51 20.17
N CYS A 217 21.43 14.80 19.27
CA CYS A 217 21.56 14.45 17.86
C CYS A 217 21.05 15.60 16.96
N LYS A 218 21.28 16.85 17.38
CA LYS A 218 21.31 18.03 16.53
C LYS A 218 22.78 18.47 16.35
N PRO A 219 23.27 18.75 15.13
CA PRO A 219 23.08 18.07 13.86
C PRO A 219 24.46 17.73 13.23
N LEU A 220 24.84 16.46 13.15
CA LEU A 220 26.06 16.08 12.41
C LEU A 220 26.00 16.49 10.92
N LEU A 221 24.79 16.58 10.34
CA LEU A 221 24.57 17.00 8.93
C LEU A 221 24.79 18.50 8.67
N MET A 222 24.43 19.37 9.62
CA MET A 222 24.53 20.82 9.40
C MET A 222 26.00 21.27 9.45
N ASP A 223 26.84 20.57 10.21
CA ASP A 223 28.28 20.80 10.15
C ASP A 223 28.89 20.14 8.91
N TRP A 224 28.55 18.90 8.55
CA TRP A 224 29.20 18.20 7.43
C TRP A 224 28.95 18.81 6.04
N SER A 225 27.73 19.31 5.80
CA SER A 225 27.38 20.01 4.57
C SER A 225 28.09 21.38 4.45
N TYR A 226 28.35 22.05 5.57
CA TYR A 226 29.04 23.34 5.58
C TYR A 226 30.57 23.20 5.65
N THR A 227 31.10 22.13 6.26
CA THR A 227 32.55 21.88 6.41
C THR A 227 33.17 21.10 5.26
N TRP A 228 32.45 20.18 4.61
CA TRP A 228 33.02 19.36 3.53
C TRP A 228 32.33 19.58 2.18
N ILE A 229 31.00 19.69 2.13
CA ILE A 229 30.27 19.79 0.84
C ILE A 229 30.41 21.19 0.22
N LYS A 230 30.21 22.27 0.97
CA LYS A 230 30.33 23.65 0.45
C LYS A 230 31.73 24.01 -0.05
N PRO A 231 32.84 23.71 0.66
CA PRO A 231 34.18 23.96 0.16
C PRO A 231 34.51 23.12 -1.07
N LEU A 232 34.05 21.86 -1.12
CA LEU A 232 34.23 20.98 -2.27
C LEU A 232 33.47 21.49 -3.50
N TRP A 233 32.26 22.05 -3.34
CA TRP A 233 31.47 22.68 -4.41
C TRP A 233 32.01 24.06 -4.86
N LEU A 234 32.70 24.76 -3.98
CA LEU A 234 33.32 26.08 -4.24
C LEU A 234 34.66 25.99 -4.97
N ILE A 235 35.30 24.82 -5.01
CA ILE A 235 36.50 24.59 -5.83
C ILE A 235 36.09 24.63 -7.32
N PRO A 236 36.58 25.59 -8.13
CA PRO A 236 36.19 25.72 -9.54
C PRO A 236 36.44 24.46 -10.38
N GLN A 237 37.38 23.60 -9.96
CA GLN A 237 37.66 22.31 -10.58
C GLN A 237 36.59 21.25 -10.32
N ALA A 238 35.97 21.24 -9.13
CA ALA A 238 34.85 20.35 -8.82
C ALA A 238 33.58 20.77 -9.59
N LYS A 239 33.37 22.07 -9.77
CA LYS A 239 32.25 22.61 -10.57
C LYS A 239 32.30 22.17 -12.04
N ASN A 240 33.50 22.08 -12.62
CA ASN A 240 33.71 21.56 -13.98
C ASN A 240 33.73 20.02 -14.06
N PHE A 241 34.13 19.34 -12.98
CA PHE A 241 34.06 17.89 -12.82
C PHE A 241 32.60 17.41 -12.79
N PHE A 242 31.79 17.92 -11.85
CA PHE A 242 30.36 17.56 -11.72
C PHE A 242 29.49 18.01 -12.91
N LYS A 243 29.82 19.12 -13.57
CA LYS A 243 29.09 19.59 -14.76
C LYS A 243 29.26 18.62 -15.96
N ASN A 244 30.41 17.95 -16.08
CA ASN A 244 30.66 16.97 -17.14
C ASN A 244 30.20 15.54 -16.78
N GLU A 245 30.20 15.18 -15.50
CA GLU A 245 29.83 13.84 -15.00
C GLU A 245 28.32 13.60 -14.83
N SER A 246 27.50 14.65 -14.87
CA SER A 246 26.02 14.55 -14.89
C SER A 246 25.47 13.66 -16.02
N SER A 247 26.28 13.41 -17.05
CA SER A 247 25.96 12.53 -18.17
C SER A 247 26.34 11.06 -17.97
N GLN A 248 27.07 10.68 -16.90
CA GLN A 248 27.72 9.36 -16.78
C GLN A 248 27.85 8.73 -15.39
N LEU A 249 27.34 9.38 -14.34
CA LEU A 249 27.31 8.77 -13.01
C LEU A 249 26.41 7.51 -12.99
N THR A 250 26.88 6.45 -12.34
CA THR A 250 26.05 5.28 -12.02
C THR A 250 24.82 5.73 -11.24
N ALA A 251 23.67 5.08 -11.45
CA ALA A 251 22.39 5.49 -10.88
C ALA A 251 22.47 5.78 -9.35
N SER A 252 23.31 5.05 -8.64
CA SER A 252 23.57 5.16 -7.19
C SER A 252 24.24 6.47 -6.75
N SER A 253 25.07 7.07 -7.60
CA SER A 253 25.78 8.32 -7.29
C SER A 253 25.00 9.54 -7.78
N LEU A 254 24.17 9.39 -8.81
CA LEU A 254 23.19 10.39 -9.23
C LEU A 254 22.04 10.53 -8.22
N THR A 255 21.62 9.44 -7.56
CA THR A 255 20.62 9.47 -6.49
C THR A 255 21.14 10.18 -5.24
N LEU A 256 22.42 10.03 -4.88
CA LEU A 256 23.02 10.76 -3.75
C LEU A 256 23.11 12.27 -4.00
N ILE A 257 23.40 12.68 -5.25
CA ILE A 257 23.42 14.11 -5.63
C ILE A 257 22.01 14.67 -5.73
N LYS A 258 21.04 13.92 -6.27
CA LYS A 258 19.63 14.35 -6.31
C LYS A 258 18.97 14.35 -4.93
N ALA A 259 19.28 13.37 -4.08
CA ALA A 259 18.79 13.31 -2.71
C ALA A 259 19.36 14.45 -1.86
N SER A 260 20.64 14.81 -2.06
CA SER A 260 21.19 16.00 -1.43
C SER A 260 20.55 17.28 -1.98
N GLN A 261 20.29 17.41 -3.28
CA GLN A 261 19.55 18.55 -3.84
C GLN A 261 18.12 18.69 -3.31
N LEU A 262 17.39 17.58 -3.16
CA LEU A 262 16.04 17.56 -2.57
C LEU A 262 16.05 17.98 -1.09
N LEU A 263 17.06 17.56 -0.33
CA LEU A 263 17.27 18.02 1.05
C LEU A 263 17.63 19.52 1.14
N PHE A 264 18.10 20.15 0.05
CA PHE A 264 18.39 21.59 0.00
C PHE A 264 17.20 22.44 -0.45
N THR A 265 16.20 21.90 -1.16
CA THR A 265 15.02 22.66 -1.61
C THR A 265 13.96 22.83 -0.53
N ASP A 266 13.93 21.96 0.49
CA ASP A 266 12.93 22.01 1.56
C ASP A 266 13.33 22.93 2.74
N PHE A 267 14.45 23.65 2.64
CA PHE A 267 14.99 24.49 3.72
C PHE A 267 15.44 25.89 3.29
N THR A 268 14.88 26.43 2.20
CA THR A 268 14.86 27.88 1.94
C THR A 268 13.51 28.49 2.29
#